data_AF-A0A7C6MPV7-F1
#
_entry.id   AF-A0A7C6MPV7-F1
#
_cell.length_a   1.000
_cell.length_b   1.000
_cell.length_c   1.000
_cell.angle_alpha   90.00
_cell.angle_beta   90.00
_cell.angle_gamma   90.00
#
_symmetry.space_group_name_H-M   'P 1'
#
loop_
_entity.id
_entity.type
_entity.pdbx_description
1 polymer ?
#
loop_
_entity_poly.entity_id
_entity_poly.type
_entity_poly.pdbx_seq_one_letter_code
_entity_poly.pdbx_strand_id
1 'polypeptide(L)'
;MRLIGTALIVFSCGMMGLIVAGSYGKRVYNLRQLISFIQILESEIHFARTTLPDIISIQKNEYSGVIAEFLRILDDALQNEEGEEFSKVWAHGIINLGEEGFPSQVLGDMQELGRVLGINDVSEQTKHIKKTLIRLEQALQEAKSEQEKHTRLWQYMGFSAGLLIVLLLF
;
A
#
# COMPACT_ATOMS: atom_id res chain seq x y z
N MET A 1 -1.32 -33.20 30.48
CA MET A 1 -0.50 -33.35 29.25
C MET A 1 -1.31 -33.07 27.98
N ARG A 2 -2.39 -33.81 27.67
CA ARG A 2 -3.13 -33.65 26.39
C ARG A 2 -3.78 -32.28 26.19
N LEU A 3 -4.47 -31.75 27.21
CA LEU A 3 -5.12 -30.42 27.18
C LEU A 3 -4.17 -29.25 26.92
N ILE A 4 -2.96 -29.29 27.50
CA ILE A 4 -1.95 -28.24 27.35
C ILE A 4 -1.38 -28.26 25.92
N GLY A 5 -1.15 -29.44 25.35
CA GLY A 5 -0.71 -29.58 23.96
C GLY A 5 -1.75 -29.08 22.96
N THR A 6 -3.03 -29.40 23.17
CA THR A 6 -4.12 -28.90 22.33
C THR A 6 -4.27 -27.39 22.41
N ALA A 7 -4.21 -26.81 23.61
CA ALA A 7 -4.28 -25.37 23.81
C ALA A 7 -3.10 -24.63 23.14
N LEU A 8 -1.88 -25.18 23.24
CA LEU A 8 -0.70 -24.62 22.58
C LEU A 8 -0.83 -24.60 21.05
N ILE A 9 -1.29 -25.71 20.45
CA ILE A 9 -1.47 -25.81 18.99
C ILE A 9 -2.52 -24.80 18.50
N VAL A 10 -3.66 -24.69 19.21
CA VAL A 10 -4.71 -23.74 18.87
C VAL A 10 -4.21 -22.30 18.99
N PHE A 11 -3.47 -22.00 20.05
CA PHE A 11 -2.91 -20.66 20.26
C PHE A 11 -1.88 -20.29 19.19
N SER A 12 -0.97 -21.22 18.82
CA SER A 12 0.02 -20.97 17.77
C SER A 12 -0.63 -20.78 16.40
N CYS A 13 -1.64 -21.58 16.05
CA CYS A 13 -2.36 -21.45 14.79
C CYS A 13 -3.20 -20.16 14.76
N GLY A 14 -3.85 -19.80 15.88
CA GLY A 14 -4.60 -18.56 16.01
C GLY A 14 -3.72 -17.32 15.86
N MET A 15 -2.57 -17.29 16.53
CA MET A 15 -1.64 -16.15 16.45
C MET A 15 -1.06 -15.98 15.04
N MET A 16 -0.66 -17.07 14.38
CA MET A 16 -0.19 -17.02 12.99
C MET A 16 -1.26 -16.47 12.06
N GLY A 17 -2.53 -16.73 12.35
CA GLY A 17 -3.64 -16.18 11.60
C GLY A 17 -3.94 -14.72 11.78
N LEU A 18 -3.84 -14.24 13.01
CA LEU A 18 -3.98 -12.82 13.29
C LEU A 18 -2.91 -12.00 12.58
N ILE A 19 -1.67 -12.52 12.51
CA ILE A 19 -0.58 -11.89 11.77
C ILE A 19 -0.90 -11.82 10.28
N VAL A 20 -1.35 -12.92 9.68
CA VAL A 20 -1.72 -12.98 8.25
C VAL A 20 -2.94 -12.10 7.95
N ALA A 21 -3.96 -12.08 8.81
CA ALA A 21 -5.11 -11.18 8.62
C ALA A 21 -4.70 -9.70 8.70
N GLY A 22 -3.75 -9.37 9.59
CA GLY A 22 -3.20 -8.02 9.72
C GLY A 22 -2.48 -7.53 8.46
N SER A 23 -1.77 -8.39 7.74
CA SER A 23 -1.06 -8.00 6.51
C SER A 23 -2.03 -7.60 5.38
N TYR A 24 -3.17 -8.29 5.25
CA TYR A 24 -4.22 -7.91 4.28
C TYR A 24 -4.80 -6.53 4.60
N GLY A 25 -5.05 -6.24 5.88
CA GLY A 25 -5.50 -4.91 6.31
C GLY A 25 -4.48 -3.82 6.02
N LYS A 26 -3.20 -4.08 6.29
CA LYS A 26 -2.10 -3.14 5.99
C LYS A 26 -2.00 -2.85 4.49
N ARG A 27 -2.11 -3.85 3.62
CA ARG A 27 -2.10 -3.67 2.16
C ARG A 27 -3.25 -2.78 1.67
N VAL A 28 -4.47 -3.01 2.15
CA VAL A 28 -5.64 -2.17 1.83
C VAL A 28 -5.44 -0.72 2.30
N TYR A 29 -4.91 -0.54 3.50
CA TYR A 29 -4.60 0.79 4.04
C TYR A 29 -3.55 1.52 3.19
N ASN A 30 -2.43 0.87 2.89
CA ASN A 30 -1.35 1.44 2.09
C ASN A 30 -1.81 1.84 0.69
N LEU A 31 -2.62 1.00 0.01
CA LEU A 31 -3.18 1.32 -1.31
C LEU A 31 -4.12 2.53 -1.27
N ARG A 32 -4.96 2.68 -0.22
CA ARG A 32 -5.82 3.86 -0.07
C ARG A 32 -5.00 5.14 0.10
N GLN A 33 -3.95 5.09 0.90
CA GLN A 33 -3.06 6.23 1.12
C GLN A 33 -2.36 6.62 -0.20
N LEU A 34 -1.86 5.62 -0.96
CA LEU A 34 -1.26 5.86 -2.27
C LEU A 34 -2.25 6.50 -3.26
N ILE A 35 -3.45 5.94 -3.39
CA ILE A 35 -4.49 6.48 -4.29
C ILE A 35 -4.81 7.93 -3.91
N SER A 36 -5.00 8.21 -2.62
CA SER A 36 -5.25 9.57 -2.13
C SER A 36 -4.14 10.53 -2.52
N PHE A 37 -2.87 10.14 -2.37
CA PHE A 37 -1.74 10.98 -2.76
C PHE A 37 -1.74 11.25 -4.26
N ILE A 38 -1.94 10.22 -5.09
CA ILE A 38 -1.98 10.38 -6.55
C ILE A 38 -3.17 11.24 -7.01
N GLN A 39 -4.31 11.21 -6.32
CA GLN A 39 -5.46 12.10 -6.59
C GLN A 39 -5.14 13.57 -6.26
N ILE A 40 -4.43 13.82 -5.15
CA ILE A 40 -3.97 15.17 -4.81
C ILE A 40 -3.01 15.67 -5.89
N LEU A 41 -2.05 14.82 -6.28
CA LEU A 41 -1.07 15.12 -7.32
C LEU A 41 -1.75 15.40 -8.67
N GLU A 42 -2.79 14.65 -9.04
CA GLU A 42 -3.62 14.92 -10.22
C GLU A 42 -4.22 16.32 -10.19
N SER A 43 -4.86 16.69 -9.08
CA SER A 43 -5.53 17.98 -8.92
C SER A 43 -4.54 19.14 -9.00
N GLU A 44 -3.44 19.06 -8.25
CA GLU A 44 -2.43 20.13 -8.19
C GLU A 44 -1.75 20.36 -9.56
N ILE A 45 -1.40 19.27 -10.27
CA ILE A 45 -0.83 19.35 -11.62
C ILE A 45 -1.86 19.87 -12.62
N HIS A 46 -3.10 19.38 -12.57
CA HIS A 46 -4.15 19.79 -13.50
C HIS A 46 -4.44 21.29 -13.44
N PHE A 47 -4.43 21.87 -12.22
CA PHE A 47 -4.64 23.30 -12.02
C PHE A 47 -3.34 24.12 -12.05
N ALA A 48 -2.18 23.48 -12.27
CA ALA A 48 -0.84 24.10 -12.26
C ALA A 48 -0.59 25.02 -11.05
N ARG A 49 -1.07 24.59 -9.87
CA ARG A 49 -1.09 25.43 -8.66
C ARG A 49 0.25 25.46 -7.92
N THR A 50 1.01 24.37 -8.02
CA THR A 50 2.23 24.13 -7.26
C THR A 50 3.19 23.24 -8.05
N THR A 51 4.48 23.30 -7.70
CA THR A 51 5.48 22.42 -8.31
C THR A 51 5.45 21.04 -7.66
N LEU A 52 5.86 19.99 -8.38
CA LEU A 52 5.94 18.62 -7.84
C LEU A 52 6.74 18.53 -6.51
N PRO A 53 7.92 19.16 -6.38
CA PRO A 53 8.64 19.20 -5.10
C PRO A 53 7.83 19.82 -3.96
N ASP A 54 7.13 20.94 -4.21
CA ASP A 54 6.33 21.60 -3.18
C ASP A 54 5.17 20.71 -2.71
N ILE A 55 4.48 20.05 -3.65
CA ILE A 55 3.39 19.11 -3.34
C ILE A 55 3.91 18.00 -2.45
N ILE A 56 5.04 17.38 -2.81
CA ILE A 56 5.65 16.30 -2.05
C ILE A 56 6.03 16.79 -0.64
N SER A 57 6.64 17.97 -0.53
CA SER A 57 7.07 18.53 0.76
C SER A 57 5.92 18.85 1.70
N ILE A 58 4.79 19.32 1.15
CA ILE A 58 3.55 19.55 1.92
C ILE A 58 2.93 18.22 2.35
N GLN A 59 2.80 17.28 1.40
CA GLN A 59 2.07 16.03 1.62
C GLN A 59 2.82 15.04 2.51
N LYS A 60 4.16 15.08 2.61
CA LYS A 60 4.93 14.10 3.42
C LYS A 60 4.46 13.97 4.88
N ASN A 61 3.91 15.04 5.46
CA ASN A 61 3.43 15.07 6.85
C ASN A 61 1.96 14.64 7.01
N GLU A 62 1.20 14.54 5.92
CA GLU A 62 -0.24 14.19 5.93
C GLU A 62 -0.47 12.67 5.88
N TYR A 63 0.56 11.91 5.52
CA TYR A 63 0.53 10.45 5.43
C TYR A 63 1.26 9.80 6.61
N SER A 64 1.03 8.50 6.81
CA SER A 64 1.76 7.70 7.79
C SER A 64 2.23 6.37 7.21
N GLY A 65 3.19 5.73 7.86
CA GLY A 65 3.76 4.45 7.43
C GLY A 65 4.52 4.55 6.11
N VAL A 66 4.38 3.54 5.26
CA VAL A 66 5.15 3.39 4.02
C VAL A 66 4.98 4.57 3.05
N ILE A 67 3.79 5.19 2.99
CA ILE A 67 3.56 6.32 2.07
C ILE A 67 4.26 7.57 2.57
N ALA A 68 4.28 7.80 3.89
CA ALA A 68 5.07 8.90 4.45
C ALA A 68 6.57 8.71 4.16
N GLU A 69 7.07 7.48 4.33
CA GLU A 69 8.48 7.16 4.04
C GLU A 69 8.81 7.34 2.56
N PHE A 70 7.94 6.87 1.67
CA PHE A 70 8.05 7.13 0.24
C PHE A 70 8.17 8.63 -0.06
N LEU A 71 7.28 9.46 0.49
CA LEU A 71 7.30 10.90 0.27
C LEU A 71 8.52 11.59 0.90
N ARG A 72 9.01 11.11 2.05
CA ARG A 72 10.25 11.61 2.65
C ARG A 72 11.47 11.32 1.79
N ILE A 73 11.58 10.11 1.26
CA ILE A 73 12.67 9.74 0.34
C ILE A 73 12.67 10.68 -0.88
N LEU A 74 11.49 10.97 -1.44
CA LEU A 74 11.38 11.90 -2.56
C LEU A 74 11.75 13.33 -2.16
N ASP A 75 11.23 13.82 -1.04
CA ASP A 75 11.49 15.18 -0.56
C ASP A 75 12.98 15.40 -0.27
N ASP A 76 13.62 14.49 0.48
CA ASP A 76 15.03 14.58 0.83
C ASP A 76 15.91 14.59 -0.44
N ALA A 77 15.60 13.74 -1.42
CA ALA A 77 16.32 13.69 -2.69
C ALA A 77 16.10 14.94 -3.57
N LEU A 78 14.91 15.55 -3.52
CA LEU A 78 14.62 16.78 -4.27
C LEU A 78 15.22 18.05 -3.62
N GLN A 79 15.47 18.03 -2.31
CA GLN A 79 16.16 19.11 -1.60
C GLN A 79 17.68 19.03 -1.75
N ASN A 80 18.23 17.83 -1.95
CA ASN A 80 19.65 17.67 -2.24
C ASN A 80 19.92 18.15 -3.67
N GLU A 81 20.65 19.26 -3.82
CA GLU A 81 20.90 20.02 -5.06
C GLU A 81 21.67 19.26 -6.17
N GLU A 82 21.75 17.93 -6.14
CA GLU A 82 22.51 17.13 -7.10
C GLU A 82 21.90 17.12 -8.53
N GLY A 83 20.75 17.77 -8.73
CA GLY A 83 20.15 17.93 -10.06
C GLY A 83 19.71 16.59 -10.66
N GLU A 84 19.42 15.60 -9.81
CA GLU A 84 18.95 14.30 -10.26
C GLU A 84 17.61 14.42 -10.98
N GLU A 85 17.45 13.63 -12.03
CA GLU A 85 16.22 13.55 -12.79
C GLU A 85 15.10 13.00 -11.89
N PHE A 86 13.96 13.70 -11.81
CA PHE A 86 12.81 13.32 -10.97
C PHE A 86 12.39 11.84 -11.16
N SER A 87 12.46 11.34 -12.40
CA SER A 87 12.13 9.96 -12.73
C SER A 87 12.99 8.93 -11.98
N LYS A 88 14.26 9.25 -11.70
CA LYS A 88 15.20 8.39 -10.95
C LYS A 88 14.90 8.43 -9.46
N VAL A 89 14.70 9.63 -8.92
CA VAL A 89 14.31 9.84 -7.51
C VAL A 89 13.01 9.08 -7.22
N TRP A 90 12.02 9.21 -8.11
CA TRP A 90 10.77 8.47 -8.04
C TRP A 90 10.97 6.95 -8.07
N ALA A 91 11.78 6.45 -9.01
CA ALA A 91 12.07 5.03 -9.11
C ALA A 91 12.76 4.48 -7.85
N HIS A 92 13.63 5.27 -7.20
CA HIS A 92 14.25 4.91 -5.94
C HIS A 92 13.21 4.76 -4.81
N GLY A 93 12.29 5.72 -4.68
CA GLY A 93 11.20 5.63 -3.71
C GLY A 93 10.30 4.40 -3.91
N ILE A 94 10.09 3.95 -5.15
CA ILE A 94 9.30 2.74 -5.44
C ILE A 94 9.93 1.48 -4.84
N ILE A 95 11.26 1.41 -4.68
CA ILE A 95 11.93 0.26 -4.07
C ILE A 95 11.40 0.04 -2.64
N ASN A 96 11.28 1.12 -1.86
CA ASN A 96 10.71 1.10 -0.51
C ASN A 96 9.24 0.63 -0.50
N LEU A 97 8.43 1.02 -1.49
CA LEU A 97 7.07 0.50 -1.63
C LEU A 97 7.06 -1.02 -1.86
N GLY A 98 8.03 -1.54 -2.62
CA GLY A 98 8.16 -2.97 -2.88
C GLY A 98 8.49 -3.78 -1.64
N GLU A 99 9.39 -3.29 -0.79
CA GLU A 99 9.77 -3.94 0.47
C GLU A 99 8.59 -4.05 1.45
N GLU A 100 7.66 -3.10 1.39
CA GLU A 100 6.47 -3.06 2.24
C GLU A 100 5.25 -3.83 1.67
N GLY A 101 5.48 -4.67 0.66
CA GLY A 101 4.51 -5.65 0.19
C GLY A 101 3.49 -5.12 -0.83
N PHE A 102 3.79 -4.03 -1.53
CA PHE A 102 2.97 -3.62 -2.68
C PHE A 102 3.05 -4.65 -3.81
N PRO A 103 1.94 -4.90 -4.53
CA PRO A 103 1.94 -5.81 -5.68
C PRO A 103 2.88 -5.34 -6.79
N SER A 104 3.57 -6.28 -7.45
CA SER A 104 4.46 -5.97 -8.58
C SER A 104 3.77 -5.17 -9.69
N GLN A 105 2.49 -5.44 -9.94
CA GLN A 105 1.68 -4.68 -10.90
C GLN A 105 1.56 -3.20 -10.49
N VAL A 106 1.28 -2.92 -9.22
CA VAL A 106 1.19 -1.56 -8.68
C VAL A 106 2.54 -0.84 -8.78
N LEU A 107 3.64 -1.53 -8.47
CA LEU A 107 4.99 -0.97 -8.61
C LEU A 107 5.29 -0.63 -10.07
N GLY A 108 4.91 -1.49 -11.02
CA GLY A 108 5.06 -1.24 -12.46
C GLY A 108 4.24 -0.04 -12.94
N ASP A 109 3.00 0.09 -12.50
CA ASP A 109 2.15 1.24 -12.82
C ASP A 109 2.71 2.55 -12.25
N MET A 110 3.26 2.50 -11.04
CA MET A 110 3.95 3.63 -10.41
C MET A 110 5.25 3.99 -11.13
N GLN A 111 6.02 3.01 -11.63
CA GLN A 111 7.21 3.27 -12.44
C GLN A 111 6.87 3.91 -13.78
N GLU A 112 5.79 3.44 -14.45
CA GLU A 112 5.29 4.07 -15.67
C GLU A 112 4.90 5.53 -15.41
N LEU A 113 4.21 5.80 -14.31
CA LEU A 113 3.81 7.15 -13.92
C LEU A 113 5.02 8.07 -13.70
N GLY A 114 6.02 7.64 -12.95
CA GLY A 114 7.21 8.45 -12.65
C GLY A 114 8.02 8.89 -13.87
N ARG A 115 7.95 8.13 -14.97
CA ARG A 115 8.60 8.50 -16.24
C ARG A 115 7.88 9.63 -16.97
N VAL A 116 6.60 9.83 -16.70
CA VAL A 116 5.76 10.84 -17.37
C VAL A 116 5.64 12.11 -16.52
N LEU A 117 5.72 11.97 -15.19
CA LEU A 117 5.74 13.10 -14.26
C LEU A 117 6.97 14.00 -14.51
N GLY A 118 6.73 15.30 -14.70
CA GLY A 118 7.77 16.29 -14.98
C GLY A 118 8.03 16.58 -16.46
N ILE A 119 7.30 15.96 -17.39
CA ILE A 119 7.35 16.28 -18.83
C ILE A 119 6.45 17.49 -19.15
N ASN A 120 6.80 18.30 -20.17
CA ASN A 120 6.15 19.58 -20.46
C ASN A 120 4.64 19.57 -20.85
N ASP A 121 3.97 18.41 -20.99
CA ASP A 121 2.53 18.35 -21.32
C ASP A 121 1.67 17.90 -20.12
N VAL A 122 1.05 18.87 -19.46
CA VAL A 122 0.11 18.67 -18.33
C VAL A 122 -1.11 17.82 -18.74
N SER A 123 -1.60 17.95 -19.97
CA SER A 123 -2.77 17.20 -20.47
C SER A 123 -2.43 15.72 -20.61
N GLU A 124 -1.24 15.41 -21.13
CA GLU A 124 -0.72 14.05 -21.22
C GLU A 124 -0.47 13.47 -19.82
N GLN A 125 0.22 14.20 -18.95
CA GLN A 125 0.43 13.78 -17.55
C GLN A 125 -0.89 13.44 -16.86
N THR A 126 -1.90 14.29 -16.99
CA THR A 126 -3.23 14.06 -16.37
C THR A 126 -3.86 12.76 -16.89
N LYS A 127 -3.75 12.45 -18.19
CA LYS A 127 -4.27 11.18 -18.74
C LYS A 127 -3.54 9.97 -18.16
N HIS A 128 -2.21 10.05 -18.04
CA HIS A 128 -1.42 8.98 -17.43
C HIS A 128 -1.75 8.78 -15.96
N ILE A 129 -1.89 9.87 -15.19
CA ILE A 129 -2.29 9.83 -13.77
C ILE A 129 -3.67 9.16 -13.64
N LYS A 130 -4.67 9.55 -14.43
CA LYS A 130 -6.01 8.94 -14.41
C LYS A 130 -5.98 7.45 -14.72
N LYS A 131 -5.19 7.04 -15.72
CA LYS A 131 -5.01 5.64 -16.08
C LYS A 131 -4.39 4.85 -14.90
N THR A 132 -3.37 5.41 -14.26
CA THR A 132 -2.75 4.80 -13.08
C THR A 132 -3.74 4.71 -11.92
N LEU A 133 -4.52 5.76 -11.64
CA LEU A 133 -5.55 5.74 -10.60
C LEU A 133 -6.57 4.61 -10.81
N ILE A 134 -7.06 4.41 -12.03
CA ILE A 134 -7.99 3.31 -12.34
C ILE A 134 -7.35 1.94 -12.00
N ARG A 135 -6.08 1.74 -12.35
CA ARG A 135 -5.37 0.48 -12.05
C ARG A 135 -5.13 0.29 -10.55
N LEU A 136 -4.78 1.37 -9.83
CA LEU A 136 -4.63 1.34 -8.37
C LEU A 136 -5.96 1.03 -7.67
N GLU A 137 -7.06 1.61 -8.15
CA GLU A 137 -8.40 1.32 -7.63
C GLU A 137 -8.80 -0.13 -7.85
N GLN A 138 -8.48 -0.71 -9.01
CA GLN A 138 -8.67 -2.14 -9.27
C GLN A 138 -7.86 -2.99 -8.28
N ALA A 139 -6.57 -2.69 -8.10
CA ALA A 139 -5.72 -3.37 -7.13
C ALA A 139 -6.24 -3.25 -5.69
N LEU A 140 -6.84 -2.10 -5.33
CA LEU A 140 -7.50 -1.90 -4.04
C LEU A 140 -8.74 -2.78 -3.89
N GLN A 141 -9.57 -2.92 -4.93
CA GLN A 141 -10.75 -3.79 -4.87
C GLN A 141 -10.36 -5.26 -4.74
N GLU A 142 -9.31 -5.69 -5.45
CA GLU A 142 -8.75 -7.04 -5.31
C GLU A 142 -8.24 -7.28 -3.88
N ALA A 143 -7.46 -6.35 -3.33
CA ALA A 143 -6.95 -6.44 -1.96
C ALA A 143 -8.07 -6.50 -0.92
N LYS A 144 -9.17 -5.73 -1.10
CA LYS A 144 -10.36 -5.81 -0.24
C LYS A 144 -11.06 -7.16 -0.34
N SER A 145 -11.25 -7.66 -1.56
CA SER A 145 -11.86 -8.99 -1.78
C SER A 145 -11.05 -10.09 -1.08
N GLU A 146 -9.72 -10.01 -1.18
CA GLU A 146 -8.82 -10.95 -0.53
C GLU A 146 -8.87 -10.83 1.00
N GLN A 147 -8.83 -9.60 1.54
CA GLN A 147 -9.02 -9.34 2.97
C GLN A 147 -10.33 -9.95 3.50
N GLU A 148 -11.45 -9.75 2.80
CA GLU A 148 -12.75 -10.29 3.19
C GLU A 148 -12.77 -11.82 3.17
N LYS A 149 -12.24 -12.44 2.11
CA LYS A 149 -12.14 -13.90 2.00
C LYS A 149 -11.33 -14.49 3.15
N HIS A 150 -10.17 -13.91 3.45
CA HIS A 150 -9.32 -14.37 4.55
C HIS A 150 -9.96 -14.14 5.91
N THR A 151 -10.62 -13.01 6.13
CA THR A 151 -11.35 -12.75 7.38
C THR A 151 -12.42 -13.81 7.62
N ARG A 152 -13.22 -14.14 6.59
CA ARG A 152 -14.23 -15.20 6.68
C ARG A 152 -13.60 -16.57 6.95
N LEU A 153 -12.52 -16.92 6.25
CA LEU A 153 -11.80 -18.18 6.47
C LEU A 153 -11.33 -18.31 7.92
N TRP A 154 -10.73 -17.26 8.48
CA TRP A 154 -10.28 -17.23 9.87
C TRP A 154 -11.43 -17.37 10.87
N GLN A 155 -12.57 -16.74 10.61
CA GLN A 155 -13.78 -16.92 11.43
C GLN A 155 -14.26 -18.38 11.42
N TYR A 156 -14.29 -19.03 10.25
CA TYR A 156 -14.66 -20.44 10.14
C TYR A 156 -13.67 -21.36 10.88
N MET A 157 -12.37 -21.15 10.68
CA MET A 157 -11.34 -21.94 11.36
C MET A 157 -11.40 -21.79 12.88
N GLY A 158 -11.61 -20.58 13.39
CA GLY A 158 -11.78 -20.32 14.81
C GLY A 158 -13.01 -21.04 15.38
N PHE A 159 -14.14 -21.00 14.68
CA PHE A 159 -15.36 -21.72 15.06
C PHE A 159 -15.13 -23.24 15.10
N SER A 160 -14.56 -23.82 14.03
CA SER A 160 -14.28 -25.25 13.95
C SER A 160 -13.29 -25.72 15.02
N ALA A 161 -12.24 -24.93 15.29
CA ALA A 161 -11.28 -25.22 16.36
C ALA A 161 -11.96 -25.19 17.74
N GLY A 162 -12.82 -24.19 18.00
CA GLY A 162 -13.59 -24.11 19.23
C GLY A 162 -14.50 -25.31 19.45
N LEU A 163 -15.21 -25.74 18.39
CA LEU A 163 -16.08 -26.92 18.44
C LEU A 163 -15.29 -28.20 18.74
N LEU A 164 -14.11 -28.35 18.13
CA LEU A 164 -13.22 -29.50 18.39
C LEU A 164 -12.74 -29.52 19.84
N ILE A 165 -12.41 -28.38 20.44
CA ILE A 165 -12.03 -28.28 21.87
C ILE A 165 -13.19 -28.73 22.76
N VAL A 166 -14.42 -28.30 22.49
CA VAL A 166 -15.61 -28.74 23.22
C VAL A 166 -15.74 -30.26 23.13
N LEU A 167 -15.63 -30.85 21.94
CA LEU A 167 -15.71 -32.31 21.74
C LEU A 167 -14.58 -33.11 22.41
N LEU A 168 -13.43 -32.50 22.69
CA LEU A 168 -12.33 -33.17 23.41
C LEU A 168 -12.46 -33.04 24.94
N LEU A 169 -13.19 -32.04 25.42
CA LEU A 169 -13.42 -31.78 26.84
C LEU A 169 -14.62 -32.57 27.40
N PHE A 170 -15.58 -32.90 26.56
CA PHE A 170 -16.73 -33.75 26.86
C PHE A 170 -16.51 -35.18 26.34
#